data_AF-A0A946UWI0-F1
#
_entry.id   AF-A0A946UWI0-F1
#
_cell.length_a   1.000
_cell.length_b   1.000
_cell.length_c   1.000
_cell.angle_alpha   90.00
_cell.angle_beta   90.00
_cell.angle_gamma   90.00
#
_symmetry.space_group_name_H-M   'P 1'
#
loop_
_entity.id
_entity.type
_entity.pdbx_description
1 polymer ?
#
loop_
_entity_poly.entity_id
_entity_poly.type
_entity_poly.pdbx_seq_one_letter_code
_entity_poly.pdbx_strand_id
1 'polypeptide(L)'
;MKIGHVSLGTAASGRDDRFFDSVKALSDVDINQHVLVSNVVLARRLAELKGVSVGPIVKTPVMAYCLMPNVDLAHIHELQSGQAGLLLTLTRSIPFVLTTGSENEATLNPLTRSVLHRAIKIIPRDDESSARELANAYLMSYEEAVNTWYRAALKIQS
;
A
#
# COMPACT_ATOMS: atom_id res chain seq x y z
N MET A 1 -8.66 -12.42 -1.36
CA MET A 1 -7.81 -11.29 -1.81
C MET A 1 -6.52 -11.29 -1.01
N LYS A 2 -5.39 -11.05 -1.67
CA LYS A 2 -4.06 -10.96 -1.06
C LYS A 2 -3.49 -9.56 -1.29
N ILE A 3 -3.16 -8.86 -0.21
CA ILE A 3 -2.69 -7.47 -0.26
C ILE A 3 -1.20 -7.40 0.06
N GLY A 4 -0.44 -6.65 -0.75
CA GLY A 4 0.96 -6.33 -0.50
C GLY A 4 1.13 -4.92 0.06
N HIS A 5 1.63 -4.77 1.28
CA HIS A 5 1.88 -3.47 1.89
C HIS A 5 3.35 -3.05 1.75
N VAL A 6 3.58 -1.80 1.37
CA VAL A 6 4.93 -1.20 1.35
C VAL A 6 4.91 0.07 2.18
N SER A 7 5.70 0.11 3.26
CA SER A 7 5.90 1.32 4.08
C SER A 7 7.39 1.54 4.34
N LEU A 8 7.98 2.49 3.61
CA LEU A 8 9.41 2.82 3.69
C LEU A 8 9.69 4.10 4.48
N GLY A 9 8.65 4.73 5.04
CA GLY A 9 8.75 5.94 5.84
C GLY A 9 9.75 5.80 6.99
N THR A 10 10.34 6.93 7.39
CA THR A 10 11.18 6.99 8.60
C THR A 10 10.30 7.01 9.85
N ALA A 11 10.68 6.25 10.87
CA ALA A 11 9.94 6.01 12.12
C ALA A 11 9.61 7.25 12.97
N ALA A 12 10.00 8.45 12.53
CA ALA A 12 9.61 9.68 13.19
C ALA A 12 8.12 9.94 12.89
N SER A 13 7.30 10.07 13.94
CA SER A 13 5.90 10.60 13.99
C SER A 13 4.70 9.65 14.10
N GLY A 14 4.74 8.54 14.85
CA GLY A 14 3.51 7.74 15.17
C GLY A 14 2.82 7.07 13.96
N ARG A 15 3.37 7.26 12.76
CA ARG A 15 2.92 6.67 11.50
C ARG A 15 3.03 5.15 11.51
N ASP A 16 4.03 4.62 12.20
CA ASP A 16 4.22 3.18 12.36
C ASP A 16 3.09 2.55 13.17
N ASP A 17 2.54 3.25 14.15
CA ASP A 17 1.41 2.76 14.95
C ASP A 17 0.12 2.77 14.13
N ARG A 18 -0.14 3.85 13.37
CA ARG A 18 -1.30 3.89 12.46
C ARG A 18 -1.23 2.85 11.35
N PHE A 19 -0.04 2.62 10.78
CA PHE A 19 0.19 1.56 9.82
C PHE A 19 -0.06 0.18 10.46
N PHE A 20 0.47 -0.04 11.66
CA PHE A 20 0.23 -1.27 12.41
C PHE A 20 -1.26 -1.50 12.67
N ASP A 21 -1.99 -0.50 13.14
CA ASP A 21 -3.43 -0.58 13.42
C ASP A 21 -4.22 -0.90 12.15
N SER A 22 -3.82 -0.33 11.01
CA SER A 22 -4.44 -0.60 9.71
C SER A 22 -4.26 -2.07 9.28
N VAL A 23 -3.02 -2.58 9.36
CA VAL A 23 -2.72 -3.99 9.02
C VAL A 23 -3.40 -4.95 9.99
N LYS A 24 -3.42 -4.60 11.28
CA LYS A 24 -4.11 -5.37 12.32
C LYS A 24 -5.62 -5.43 12.05
N ALA A 25 -6.25 -4.30 11.74
CA ALA A 25 -7.69 -4.29 11.50
C ALA A 25 -8.08 -5.09 10.26
N LEU A 26 -7.22 -5.14 9.23
CA LEU A 26 -7.40 -6.03 8.08
C LEU A 26 -7.14 -7.51 8.42
N SER A 27 -6.21 -7.78 9.33
CA SER A 27 -5.97 -9.13 9.88
C SER A 27 -7.18 -9.63 10.67
N ASP A 28 -7.84 -8.75 11.43
CA ASP A 28 -9.03 -9.06 12.24
C ASP A 28 -10.25 -9.49 11.38
N VAL A 29 -10.20 -9.24 10.07
CA VAL A 29 -11.21 -9.67 9.07
C VAL A 29 -10.66 -10.71 8.08
N ASP A 30 -9.62 -11.45 8.48
CA ASP A 30 -9.01 -12.58 7.76
C ASP A 30 -8.51 -12.26 6.32
N ILE A 31 -8.03 -11.03 6.09
CA ILE A 31 -7.35 -10.68 4.83
C ILE A 31 -5.90 -11.16 4.86
N ASN A 32 -5.49 -11.87 3.81
CA ASN A 32 -4.11 -12.32 3.62
C ASN A 32 -3.21 -11.15 3.21
N GLN A 33 -2.18 -10.89 4.02
CA GLN A 33 -1.33 -9.71 3.84
C GLN A 33 0.14 -10.12 3.71
N HIS A 34 0.88 -9.42 2.87
CA HIS A 34 2.34 -9.45 2.84
C HIS A 34 2.89 -8.05 3.07
N VAL A 35 3.82 -7.89 4.00
CA VAL A 35 4.28 -6.59 4.45
C VAL A 35 5.79 -6.43 4.26
N LEU A 36 6.18 -5.34 3.60
CA LEU A 36 7.57 -4.91 3.42
C LEU A 36 7.76 -3.54 4.06
N VAL A 37 8.61 -3.48 5.09
CA VAL A 37 8.88 -2.27 5.87
C VAL A 37 10.36 -2.01 6.05
N SER A 38 10.72 -0.75 6.32
CA SER A 38 12.08 -0.33 6.62
C SER A 38 12.46 -0.42 8.10
N ASN A 39 11.46 -0.43 8.99
CA ASN A 39 11.62 -0.47 10.44
C ASN A 39 11.54 -1.92 11.00
N VAL A 40 12.62 -2.34 11.67
CA VAL A 40 12.76 -3.68 12.27
C VAL A 40 11.78 -3.92 13.42
N VAL A 41 11.54 -2.91 14.26
CA VAL A 41 10.65 -3.02 15.41
C VAL A 41 9.21 -3.19 14.95
N LEU A 42 8.80 -2.41 13.95
CA LEU A 42 7.50 -2.53 13.31
C LEU A 42 7.33 -3.90 12.63
N ALA A 43 8.34 -4.36 11.87
CA ALA A 43 8.32 -5.67 11.23
C ALA A 43 8.07 -6.80 12.24
N ARG A 44 8.74 -6.75 13.40
CA ARG A 44 8.57 -7.73 14.47
C ARG A 44 7.15 -7.74 15.03
N ARG A 45 6.59 -6.56 15.33
CA ARG A 45 5.20 -6.44 15.81
C ARG A 45 4.19 -7.02 14.81
N LEU A 46 4.39 -6.73 13.52
CA LEU A 46 3.49 -7.20 12.46
C LEU A 46 3.55 -8.71 12.25
N ALA A 47 4.70 -9.34 12.50
CA ALA A 47 4.86 -10.79 12.37
C ALA A 47 4.06 -11.58 13.41
N GLU A 48 3.58 -10.93 14.48
CA GLU A 48 2.73 -11.54 15.51
C GLU A 48 1.24 -11.58 15.10
N LEU A 49 0.86 -10.90 14.01
CA LEU A 49 -0.52 -10.83 13.52
C LEU A 49 -0.88 -12.06 12.66
N LYS A 50 -2.08 -12.61 12.85
CA LYS A 50 -2.59 -13.75 12.07
C LYS A 50 -2.82 -13.33 10.62
N GLY A 51 -2.45 -14.18 9.65
CA GLY A 51 -2.67 -13.88 8.23
C GLY A 51 -1.75 -12.79 7.65
N VAL A 52 -0.78 -12.32 8.43
CA VAL A 52 0.24 -11.37 7.99
C VAL A 52 1.56 -12.12 7.80
N SER A 53 2.12 -12.02 6.59
CA SER A 53 3.49 -12.45 6.29
C SER A 53 4.39 -11.22 6.19
N VAL A 54 5.54 -11.24 6.86
CA VAL A 54 6.49 -10.13 6.85
C VAL A 54 7.73 -10.54 6.05
N GLY A 55 8.08 -9.74 5.04
CA GLY A 55 9.29 -9.96 4.25
C GLY A 55 10.56 -9.42 4.92
N PRO A 56 11.72 -9.51 4.27
CA PRO A 56 12.95 -8.94 4.78
C PRO A 56 12.85 -7.41 4.85
N ILE A 57 13.71 -6.80 5.67
CA ILE A 57 13.75 -5.34 5.83
C ILE A 57 14.18 -4.68 4.52
N VAL A 58 13.37 -3.74 4.04
CA VAL A 58 13.57 -3.05 2.77
C VAL A 58 13.96 -1.60 2.99
N LYS A 59 14.97 -1.12 2.26
CA LYS A 59 15.46 0.28 2.38
C LYS A 59 15.15 1.14 1.16
N THR A 60 14.73 0.53 0.06
CA THR A 60 14.44 1.24 -1.19
C THR A 60 13.16 0.72 -1.84
N PRO A 61 12.47 1.55 -2.64
CA PRO A 61 11.30 1.10 -3.42
C PRO A 61 11.62 -0.04 -4.38
N VAL A 62 12.83 -0.07 -4.95
CA VAL A 62 13.27 -1.14 -5.86
C VAL A 62 13.39 -2.47 -5.13
N MET A 63 13.95 -2.49 -3.92
CA MET A 63 13.99 -3.70 -3.10
C MET A 63 12.57 -4.18 -2.77
N ALA A 64 11.68 -3.27 -2.39
CA ALA A 64 10.29 -3.59 -2.11
C ALA A 64 9.59 -4.21 -3.33
N TYR A 65 9.81 -3.66 -4.51
CA TYR A 65 9.32 -4.23 -5.78
C TYR A 65 9.82 -5.66 -6.02
N CYS A 66 11.14 -5.89 -5.88
CA CYS A 66 11.75 -7.20 -6.15
C CYS A 66 11.27 -8.29 -5.18
N LEU A 67 11.02 -7.90 -3.93
CA LEU A 67 10.67 -8.81 -2.84
C LEU A 67 9.16 -9.00 -2.66
N MET A 68 8.34 -8.18 -3.30
CA MET A 68 6.89 -8.32 -3.24
C MET A 68 6.47 -9.64 -3.91
N PRO A 69 5.77 -10.56 -3.22
CA PRO A 69 5.27 -11.78 -3.84
C PRO A 69 4.16 -11.47 -4.85
N ASN A 70 3.60 -12.50 -5.51
CA ASN A 70 2.37 -12.29 -6.26
C ASN A 70 1.23 -11.93 -5.28
N VAL A 71 0.59 -10.79 -5.52
CA VAL A 71 -0.51 -10.21 -4.74
C VAL A 71 -1.56 -9.67 -5.70
N ASP A 72 -2.80 -9.56 -5.25
CA ASP A 72 -3.91 -9.05 -6.08
C ASP A 72 -3.86 -7.52 -6.20
N LEU A 73 -3.34 -6.85 -5.16
CA LEU A 73 -3.24 -5.41 -5.05
C LEU A 73 -2.05 -5.05 -4.14
N ALA A 74 -1.34 -3.97 -4.46
CA ALA A 74 -0.38 -3.35 -3.56
C ALA A 74 -0.97 -2.12 -2.87
N HIS A 75 -0.86 -2.04 -1.55
CA HIS A 75 -1.13 -0.84 -0.78
C HIS A 75 0.18 -0.14 -0.43
N ILE A 76 0.41 1.00 -1.06
CA ILE A 76 1.59 1.81 -0.87
C ILE A 76 1.32 2.87 0.19
N HIS A 77 2.12 2.86 1.25
CA HIS A 77 2.07 3.83 2.31
C HIS A 77 3.11 4.89 2.02
N GLU A 78 2.63 6.13 1.83
CA GLU A 78 3.41 7.34 1.59
C GLU A 78 4.03 7.44 0.19
N LEU A 79 4.24 8.69 -0.26
CA LEU A 79 4.85 8.97 -1.57
C LEU A 79 6.26 8.43 -1.74
N GLN A 80 7.02 8.34 -0.64
CA GLN A 80 8.39 7.81 -0.65
C GLN A 80 8.44 6.35 -1.12
N SER A 81 7.39 5.59 -0.79
CA SER A 81 7.20 4.21 -1.23
C SER A 81 6.56 4.11 -2.62
N GLY A 82 6.06 5.23 -3.16
CA GLY A 82 5.29 5.34 -4.40
C GLY A 82 5.91 4.67 -5.62
N GLN A 83 7.24 4.77 -5.76
CA GLN A 83 7.96 4.16 -6.87
C GLN A 83 7.82 2.63 -6.90
N ALA A 84 7.64 1.97 -5.74
CA ALA A 84 7.41 0.53 -5.69
C ALA A 84 6.06 0.18 -6.34
N GLY A 85 5.00 0.94 -6.04
CA GLY A 85 3.70 0.78 -6.69
C GLY A 85 3.77 0.96 -8.19
N LEU A 86 4.48 2.01 -8.63
CA LEU A 86 4.69 2.26 -10.05
C LEU A 86 5.38 1.08 -10.75
N LEU A 87 6.47 0.57 -10.17
CA LEU A 87 7.19 -0.59 -10.71
C LEU A 87 6.29 -1.83 -10.77
N LEU A 88 5.56 -2.13 -9.68
CA LEU A 88 4.65 -3.26 -9.61
C LEU A 88 3.57 -3.23 -10.70
N THR A 89 2.97 -2.05 -10.94
CA THR A 89 1.97 -1.90 -12.00
C THR A 89 2.58 -2.02 -13.39
N LEU A 90 3.69 -1.35 -13.66
CA LEU A 90 4.27 -1.30 -15.00
C LEU A 90 4.91 -2.61 -15.44
N THR A 91 5.50 -3.39 -14.53
CA THR A 91 6.28 -4.58 -14.90
C THR A 91 5.58 -5.89 -14.54
N ARG A 92 4.65 -5.87 -13.58
CA ARG A 92 3.98 -7.08 -13.06
C ARG A 92 2.46 -7.02 -13.15
N SER A 93 1.89 -5.94 -13.71
CA SER A 93 0.44 -5.74 -13.82
C SER A 93 -0.30 -5.85 -12.47
N ILE A 94 0.40 -5.54 -11.37
CA ILE A 94 -0.20 -5.51 -10.03
C ILE A 94 -0.71 -4.07 -9.80
N PRO A 95 -2.02 -3.84 -9.67
CA PRO A 95 -2.55 -2.52 -9.37
C PRO A 95 -2.11 -2.06 -7.99
N PHE A 96 -2.04 -0.75 -7.78
CA PHE A 96 -1.76 -0.21 -6.46
C PHE A 96 -2.71 0.91 -6.04
N VAL A 97 -2.92 0.99 -4.73
CA VAL A 97 -3.53 2.13 -4.05
C VAL A 97 -2.46 2.83 -3.22
N LEU A 98 -2.61 4.13 -3.05
CA LEU A 98 -1.63 4.97 -2.35
C LEU A 98 -2.30 5.71 -1.20
N THR A 99 -1.77 5.56 0.02
CA THR A 99 -2.12 6.46 1.13
C THR A 99 -1.13 7.61 1.21
N THR A 100 -1.60 8.85 1.10
CA THR A 100 -0.77 10.05 1.18
C THR A 100 -1.54 11.25 1.75
N GLY A 101 -0.82 12.26 2.26
CA GLY A 101 -1.40 13.52 2.71
C GLY A 101 -1.77 14.45 1.53
N SER A 102 -2.28 15.64 1.86
CA SER A 102 -2.61 16.69 0.88
C SER A 102 -1.34 17.32 0.31
N GLU A 103 -0.92 16.86 -0.85
CA GLU A 103 0.25 17.37 -1.57
C GLU A 103 -0.20 18.28 -2.70
N ASN A 104 0.46 19.45 -2.87
CA ASN A 104 0.14 20.36 -3.97
C ASN A 104 0.82 19.88 -5.25
N GLU A 105 0.06 19.26 -6.15
CA GLU A 105 0.56 18.67 -7.41
C GLU A 105 1.39 19.64 -8.27
N ALA A 106 1.10 20.95 -8.23
CA ALA A 106 1.83 21.95 -9.00
C ALA A 106 3.31 22.07 -8.61
N THR A 107 3.66 21.67 -7.39
CA THR A 107 5.03 21.71 -6.86
C THR A 107 5.76 20.38 -6.93
N LEU A 108 5.08 19.31 -7.36
CA LEU A 108 5.64 17.97 -7.33
C LEU A 108 6.53 17.70 -8.53
N ASN A 109 7.64 17.00 -8.28
CA ASN A 109 8.51 16.53 -9.35
C ASN A 109 7.74 15.55 -10.29
N PRO A 110 8.20 15.38 -11.55
CA PRO A 110 7.50 14.55 -12.53
C PRO A 110 7.26 13.10 -12.08
N LEU A 111 8.20 12.53 -11.31
CA LEU A 111 8.10 11.15 -10.84
C LEU A 111 6.98 11.01 -9.80
N THR A 112 6.90 11.92 -8.83
CA THR A 112 5.84 11.94 -7.83
C THR A 112 4.47 12.13 -8.49
N ARG A 113 4.35 13.02 -9.47
CA ARG A 113 3.11 13.16 -10.26
C ARG A 113 2.75 11.87 -10.99
N SER A 114 3.72 11.19 -11.59
CA SER A 114 3.48 9.90 -12.23
C SER A 114 3.00 8.83 -11.25
N VAL A 115 3.47 8.84 -10.01
CA VAL A 115 2.98 7.93 -8.96
C VAL A 115 1.51 8.25 -8.66
N LEU A 116 1.18 9.51 -8.42
CA LEU A 116 -0.19 9.94 -8.10
C LEU A 116 -1.17 9.57 -9.21
N HIS A 117 -0.86 9.90 -10.47
CA HIS A 117 -1.73 9.62 -11.61
C HIS A 117 -1.92 8.13 -11.92
N ARG A 118 -0.97 7.27 -11.51
CA ARG A 118 -1.02 5.82 -11.79
C ARG A 118 -1.54 5.00 -10.62
N ALA A 119 -1.66 5.59 -9.43
CA ALA A 119 -2.38 4.96 -8.34
C ALA A 119 -3.83 4.78 -8.79
N ILE A 120 -4.36 3.57 -8.67
CA ILE A 120 -5.76 3.29 -9.02
C ILE A 120 -6.70 4.08 -8.12
N LYS A 121 -6.30 4.22 -6.86
CA LYS A 121 -7.00 5.03 -5.87
C LYS A 121 -6.00 5.68 -4.93
N ILE A 122 -6.24 6.94 -4.62
CA ILE A 122 -5.54 7.67 -3.58
C ILE A 122 -6.44 7.70 -2.36
N ILE A 123 -5.91 7.23 -1.24
CA ILE A 123 -6.57 7.26 0.06
C ILE A 123 -5.94 8.41 0.84
N PRO A 124 -6.71 9.45 1.18
CA PRO A 124 -6.18 10.53 1.99
C PRO A 124 -5.73 9.98 3.34
N ARG A 125 -4.62 10.49 3.83
CA ARG A 125 -4.20 10.23 5.21
C ARG A 125 -5.18 10.95 6.14
N ASP A 126 -5.99 10.16 6.84
CA ASP A 126 -6.89 10.68 7.87
C ASP A 126 -6.34 10.28 9.25
N ASP A 127 -5.97 11.29 10.03
CA ASP A 127 -5.38 11.12 11.35
C ASP A 127 -6.44 10.99 12.45
N GLU A 128 -7.74 11.16 12.14
CA GLU A 128 -8.83 11.18 13.13
C GLU A 128 -9.68 9.90 13.15
N SER A 129 -9.65 9.10 12.07
CA SER A 129 -10.44 7.86 11.97
C SER A 129 -9.99 6.77 12.97
N SER A 130 -10.97 6.00 13.48
CA SER A 130 -10.69 4.80 14.30
C SER A 130 -10.16 3.64 13.44
N ALA A 131 -9.47 2.68 14.06
CA ALA A 131 -8.92 1.51 13.35
C ALA A 131 -9.98 0.70 12.58
N ARG A 132 -11.21 0.61 13.12
CA ARG A 132 -12.31 -0.13 12.49
C ARG A 132 -12.92 0.61 11.30
N GLU A 133 -13.05 1.94 11.39
CA GLU A 133 -13.49 2.77 10.28
C GLU A 133 -12.48 2.74 9.13
N LEU A 134 -11.18 2.81 9.47
CA LEU A 134 -10.09 2.66 8.52
C LEU A 134 -10.14 1.32 7.77
N ALA A 135 -10.37 0.20 8.48
CA ALA A 135 -10.45 -1.12 7.85
C ALA A 135 -11.57 -1.20 6.80
N ASN A 136 -12.78 -0.71 7.14
CA ASN A 136 -13.90 -0.70 6.21
C ASN A 136 -13.62 0.19 4.99
N ALA A 137 -13.08 1.39 5.22
CA ALA A 137 -12.71 2.31 4.15
C ALA A 137 -11.63 1.72 3.22
N TYR A 138 -10.66 1.01 3.79
CA TYR A 138 -9.64 0.29 3.04
C TYR A 138 -10.23 -0.83 2.20
N LEU A 139 -11.06 -1.69 2.78
CA LEU A 139 -11.69 -2.80 2.05
C LEU A 139 -12.51 -2.30 0.85
N MET A 140 -13.36 -1.30 1.06
CA MET A 140 -14.13 -0.68 -0.03
C MET A 140 -13.19 -0.13 -1.12
N SER A 141 -12.10 0.52 -0.71
CA SER A 141 -11.11 1.08 -1.64
C SER A 141 -10.35 0.00 -2.41
N TYR A 142 -10.04 -1.14 -1.78
CA TYR A 142 -9.36 -2.25 -2.43
C TYR A 142 -10.28 -2.94 -3.44
N GLU A 143 -11.53 -3.23 -3.07
CA GLU A 143 -12.51 -3.83 -3.96
C GLU A 143 -12.78 -2.95 -5.17
N GLU A 144 -12.96 -1.64 -4.97
CA GLU A 144 -13.12 -0.68 -6.05
C GLU A 144 -11.88 -0.65 -6.97
N ALA A 145 -10.68 -0.63 -6.39
CA ALA A 145 -9.44 -0.59 -7.16
C ALA A 145 -9.24 -1.85 -8.01
N VAL A 146 -9.45 -3.03 -7.42
CA VAL A 146 -9.36 -4.32 -8.12
C VAL A 146 -10.39 -4.38 -9.25
N ASN A 147 -11.65 -4.01 -8.98
CA ASN A 147 -12.70 -4.00 -9.99
C ASN A 147 -12.41 -3.02 -11.14
N THR A 148 -11.91 -1.83 -10.82
CA THR A 148 -11.52 -0.81 -11.82
C THR A 148 -10.40 -1.33 -12.71
N TRP A 149 -9.39 -1.96 -12.13
CA TRP A 149 -8.27 -2.55 -12.85
C TRP A 149 -8.72 -3.65 -13.82
N TYR A 150 -9.52 -4.60 -13.35
CA TYR A 150 -10.03 -5.68 -14.20
C TYR A 150 -10.88 -5.17 -15.37
N ARG A 151 -11.74 -4.18 -15.13
CA ARG A 151 -12.54 -3.56 -16.20
C ARG A 151 -11.68 -2.86 -17.24
N ALA A 152 -10.62 -2.17 -16.83
CA ALA A 152 -9.69 -1.52 -17.74
C ALA A 152 -8.95 -2.55 -18.61
N ALA A 153 -8.49 -3.66 -18.00
CA ALA A 153 -7.83 -4.74 -18.72
C ALA A 153 -8.74 -5.39 -19.77
N LEU A 154 -10.02 -5.61 -19.44
CA LEU A 154 -11.00 -6.21 -20.37
C LEU A 154 -11.32 -5.30 -21.57
N LYS A 155 -11.36 -3.97 -21.39
CA LYS A 155 -11.59 -3.01 -22.49
C LYS A 155 -10.46 -2.98 -23.51
N ILE A 156 -9.25 -3.40 -23.15
CA ILE A 156 -8.10 -3.44 -24.07
C ILE A 156 -8.17 -4.69 -24.98
N GLN A 157 -8.94 -5.71 -24.58
CA GLN A 157 -9.06 -6.98 -25.32
C GLN A 157 -10.25 -7.03 -26.29
N SER A 158 -11.16 -6.05 -26.24
CA SER A 158 -12.32 -5.90 -27.13
C SER A 158 -12.06 -4.91 -28.25
#